data_AF-A0AA43FSY0-F1
#
_entry.id   AF-A0AA43FSY0-F1
#
_cell.length_a   1.000
_cell.length_b   1.000
_cell.length_c   1.000
_cell.angle_alpha   90.00
_cell.angle_beta   90.00
_cell.angle_gamma   90.00
#
_symmetry.space_group_name_H-M   'P 1'
#
loop_
_entity.id
_entity.type
_entity.pdbx_description
1 polymer ?
#
loop_
_entity_poly.entity_id
_entity_poly.type
_entity_poly.pdbx_seq_one_letter_code
_entity_poly.pdbx_strand_id
1 'polypeptide(L)'
;VGAGSVSSAMTGFVAIIVGGVLMVILYPTLMHQMEVRLNGGVPDLSTSAKFGSRMFFRMVWGWFLATLGLMGAMMVVGVAVVLVAGLSAAFLGDGVLSGILMVVVGAAVFFTVGVWAMAGISLFLPGIVVERLTAIESLRRGFALAKGGRFRIVAVLFVAWLLIIIPVMAIYAVTGTLGMLTDPVAAAAGGVSGGRIVTQQVMALGVSAFTTPLFVACFLLVYYDQRIRSEAFDVEAAVDELVS
;
A
#
# COMPACT_ATOMS: atom_id res chain seq x y z
N VAL A 1 18.80 33.16 -7.84
CA VAL A 1 18.25 32.05 -7.04
C VAL A 1 18.51 32.38 -5.57
N GLY A 2 17.54 33.01 -4.90
CA GLY A 2 17.74 33.68 -3.61
C GLY A 2 17.68 32.72 -2.42
N ALA A 3 18.35 33.10 -1.32
CA ALA A 3 18.45 32.36 -0.05
C ALA A 3 17.10 31.90 0.54
N GLY A 4 15.98 32.55 0.18
CA GLY A 4 14.63 32.11 0.55
C GLY A 4 14.20 30.77 -0.07
N SER A 5 14.70 30.42 -1.26
CA SER A 5 14.37 29.15 -1.91
C SER A 5 14.99 27.95 -1.18
N VAL A 6 16.24 28.06 -0.72
CA VAL A 6 16.96 27.00 -0.02
C VAL A 6 16.33 26.72 1.35
N SER A 7 15.99 27.77 2.10
CA SER A 7 15.31 27.63 3.40
C SER A 7 13.95 26.93 3.27
N SER A 8 13.13 27.32 2.29
CA SER A 8 11.82 26.69 2.04
C SER A 8 11.94 25.22 1.61
N ALA A 9 12.94 24.88 0.80
CA ALA A 9 13.21 23.51 0.38
C ALA A 9 13.66 22.63 1.56
N MET A 10 14.51 23.15 2.44
CA MET A 10 14.93 22.44 3.65
C MET A 10 13.77 22.19 4.61
N THR A 11 12.88 23.17 4.83
CA THR A 11 11.69 22.99 5.67
C THR A 11 10.74 21.93 5.10
N GLY A 12 10.52 21.93 3.78
CA GLY A 12 9.70 20.92 3.11
C GLY A 12 10.28 19.51 3.23
N PHE A 13 11.59 19.37 3.04
CA PHE A 13 12.28 18.08 3.17
C PHE A 13 12.19 17.52 4.59
N VAL A 14 12.42 18.35 5.61
CA VAL A 14 12.29 17.94 7.01
C VAL A 14 10.85 17.52 7.33
N ALA A 15 9.85 18.26 6.85
CA ALA A 15 8.44 17.91 7.07
C ALA A 15 8.08 16.55 6.45
N ILE A 16 8.59 16.24 5.26
CA ILE A 16 8.39 14.94 4.59
C ILE A 16 9.03 13.81 5.40
N ILE A 17 10.28 13.98 5.86
CA ILE A 17 10.95 12.97 6.67
C ILE A 17 10.21 12.73 7.98
N VAL A 18 9.89 13.80 8.71
CA VAL A 18 9.18 13.71 9.99
C VAL A 18 7.81 13.06 9.79
N GLY A 19 7.04 13.50 8.79
CA GLY A 19 5.75 12.92 8.45
C GLY A 19 5.85 11.44 8.07
N GLY A 20 6.87 11.07 7.27
CA GLY A 20 7.12 9.69 6.89
C GLY A 20 7.47 8.80 8.08
N VAL A 21 8.36 9.25 8.96
CA VAL A 21 8.73 8.53 10.19
C VAL A 21 7.52 8.36 11.10
N LEU A 22 6.74 9.42 11.30
CA LEU A 22 5.52 9.37 12.10
C LEU A 22 4.51 8.38 11.53
N MET A 23 4.31 8.36 10.21
CA MET A 23 3.43 7.40 9.55
C MET A 23 3.90 5.96 9.76
N VAL A 24 5.19 5.67 9.55
CA VAL A 24 5.75 4.32 9.75
C VAL A 24 5.56 3.84 11.20
N ILE A 25 5.58 4.74 12.18
CA ILE A 25 5.29 4.41 13.58
C ILE A 25 3.78 4.35 13.85
N LEU A 26 2.95 5.14 13.18
CA LEU A 26 1.51 5.21 13.44
C LEU A 26 0.76 3.93 13.00
N TYR A 27 1.06 3.39 11.82
CA TYR A 27 0.41 2.16 11.35
C TYR A 27 0.55 0.95 12.30
N PRO A 28 1.76 0.58 12.79
CA PRO A 28 1.91 -0.55 13.70
C PRO A 28 1.32 -0.28 15.08
N THR A 29 1.30 0.98 15.54
CA THR A 29 0.71 1.31 16.85
C THR A 29 -0.80 1.13 16.81
N LEU A 30 -1.45 1.61 15.74
CA LEU A 30 -2.88 1.42 15.52
C LEU A 30 -3.22 -0.06 15.34
N MET A 31 -2.42 -0.81 14.58
CA MET A 31 -2.63 -2.25 14.44
C MET A 31 -2.54 -2.98 15.77
N HIS A 32 -1.52 -2.68 16.58
CA HIS A 32 -1.35 -3.29 17.89
C HIS A 32 -2.48 -2.92 18.85
N GLN A 33 -2.96 -1.68 18.82
CA GLN A 33 -4.13 -1.23 19.58
C GLN A 33 -5.38 -2.03 19.22
N MET A 34 -5.61 -2.26 17.93
CA MET A 34 -6.75 -3.04 17.44
C MET A 34 -6.61 -4.51 17.79
N GLU A 35 -5.42 -5.08 17.68
CA GLU A 35 -5.12 -6.45 18.10
C GLU A 35 -5.41 -6.65 19.60
N VAL A 36 -4.92 -5.75 20.46
CA VAL A 36 -5.20 -5.79 21.91
C VAL A 36 -6.70 -5.72 22.18
N ARG A 37 -7.42 -4.84 21.48
CA ARG A 37 -8.88 -4.72 21.60
C ARG A 37 -9.62 -5.97 21.12
N LEU A 38 -9.22 -6.56 19.99
CA LEU A 38 -9.81 -7.80 19.46
C LEU A 38 -9.62 -8.97 20.42
N ASN A 39 -8.50 -8.99 21.16
CA ASN A 39 -8.21 -10.00 22.18
C ASN A 39 -8.84 -9.69 23.56
N GLY A 40 -9.76 -8.71 23.64
CA GLY A 40 -10.45 -8.35 24.89
C GLY A 40 -9.62 -7.53 25.88
N GLY A 41 -8.44 -7.07 25.49
CA GLY A 41 -7.55 -6.25 26.33
C GLY A 41 -7.95 -4.77 26.37
N VAL A 42 -7.44 -4.07 27.40
CA VAL A 42 -7.54 -2.61 27.50
C VAL A 42 -6.34 -2.00 26.77
N PRO A 43 -6.55 -1.22 25.70
CA PRO A 43 -5.45 -0.65 24.96
C PRO A 43 -4.81 0.49 25.72
N ASP A 44 -3.48 0.46 25.78
CA ASP A 44 -2.66 1.54 26.31
C ASP A 44 -1.83 2.17 25.18
N LEU A 45 -2.01 3.48 24.99
CA LEU A 45 -1.31 4.26 23.97
C LEU A 45 0.20 4.23 24.18
N SER A 46 0.67 4.26 25.44
CA SER A 46 2.10 4.35 25.74
C SER A 46 2.83 3.05 25.37
N THR A 47 2.23 1.91 25.73
CA THR A 47 2.75 0.58 25.41
C THR A 47 2.73 0.34 23.90
N SER A 48 1.67 0.79 23.23
CA SER A 48 1.53 0.62 21.78
C SER A 48 2.50 1.51 21.01
N ALA A 49 2.69 2.76 21.42
CA ALA A 49 3.69 3.67 20.85
C ALA A 49 5.11 3.06 20.92
N LYS A 50 5.48 2.50 22.08
CA LYS A 50 6.77 1.80 22.27
C LYS A 50 6.88 0.52 21.43
N PHE A 51 5.76 -0.13 21.15
CA PHE A 51 5.74 -1.28 20.25
C PHE A 51 6.00 -0.85 18.80
N GLY A 52 5.30 0.18 18.31
CA GLY A 52 5.50 0.68 16.95
C GLY A 52 6.90 1.22 16.70
N SER A 53 7.48 1.94 17.66
CA SER A 53 8.86 2.44 17.53
C SER A 53 9.90 1.32 17.46
N ARG A 54 9.71 0.23 18.21
CA ARG A 54 10.56 -0.97 18.12
C ARG A 54 10.44 -1.68 16.76
N MET A 55 9.28 -1.61 16.13
CA MET A 55 9.06 -2.22 14.81
C MET A 55 9.56 -1.37 13.65
N PHE A 56 9.85 -0.08 13.87
CA PHE A 56 10.25 0.88 12.84
C PHE A 56 11.24 0.30 11.82
N PHE A 57 12.38 -0.24 12.28
CA PHE A 57 13.41 -0.80 11.39
C PHE A 57 12.91 -2.00 10.59
N ARG A 58 12.13 -2.90 11.21
CA ARG A 58 11.55 -4.07 10.51
C ARG A 58 10.57 -3.64 9.42
N MET A 59 9.83 -2.57 9.65
CA MET A 59 8.84 -2.05 8.70
C MET A 59 9.49 -1.30 7.55
N VAL A 60 10.46 -0.43 7.83
CA VAL A 60 11.25 0.25 6.80
C VAL A 60 11.94 -0.79 5.92
N TRP A 61 12.58 -1.79 6.54
CA TRP A 61 13.24 -2.86 5.80
C TRP A 61 12.26 -3.71 5.00
N GLY A 62 11.11 -4.09 5.57
CA GLY A 62 10.07 -4.82 4.86
C GLY A 62 9.50 -4.05 3.68
N TRP A 63 9.27 -2.74 3.84
CA TRP A 63 8.78 -1.89 2.75
C TRP A 63 9.83 -1.71 1.65
N PHE A 64 11.10 -1.57 2.02
CA PHE A 64 12.21 -1.55 1.07
C PHE A 64 12.32 -2.87 0.28
N LEU A 65 12.24 -4.03 0.96
CA LEU A 65 12.26 -5.32 0.28
C LEU A 65 11.04 -5.54 -0.61
N ALA A 66 9.85 -5.12 -0.17
CA ALA A 66 8.62 -5.22 -0.94
C ALA A 66 8.68 -4.38 -2.22
N THR A 67 9.18 -3.14 -2.11
CA THR A 67 9.33 -2.24 -3.26
C THR A 67 10.40 -2.74 -4.23
N LEU A 68 11.55 -3.22 -3.73
CA LEU A 68 12.59 -3.83 -4.56
C LEU A 68 12.08 -5.09 -5.27
N GLY A 69 11.36 -5.96 -4.57
CA GLY A 69 10.73 -7.15 -5.16
C GLY A 69 9.69 -6.80 -6.22
N LEU A 70 8.87 -5.77 -5.98
CA LEU A 70 7.90 -5.27 -6.97
C LEU A 70 8.61 -4.69 -8.20
N MET A 71 9.63 -3.86 -8.01
CA MET A 71 10.42 -3.30 -9.13
C MET A 71 11.06 -4.39 -9.97
N GLY A 72 11.65 -5.41 -9.33
CA GLY A 72 12.22 -6.57 -10.01
C GLY A 72 11.17 -7.35 -10.81
N ALA A 73 10.01 -7.64 -10.21
CA ALA A 73 8.91 -8.32 -10.90
C ALA A 73 8.39 -7.52 -12.10
N MET A 74 8.19 -6.21 -11.93
CA MET A 74 7.75 -5.31 -13.00
C MET A 74 8.79 -5.19 -14.11
N MET A 75 10.08 -5.19 -13.79
CA MET A 75 11.16 -5.17 -14.77
C MET A 75 11.16 -6.45 -15.61
N VAL A 76 11.03 -7.63 -14.98
CA VAL A 76 10.95 -8.91 -15.69
C VAL A 76 9.74 -8.95 -16.62
N VAL A 77 8.57 -8.51 -16.15
CA VAL A 77 7.36 -8.42 -16.97
C VAL A 77 7.55 -7.44 -18.13
N GLY A 78 8.11 -6.25 -17.86
CA GLY A 78 8.38 -5.25 -18.90
C GLY A 78 9.31 -5.78 -19.99
N VAL A 79 10.40 -6.44 -19.60
CA VAL A 79 11.33 -7.09 -20.55
C VAL A 79 10.61 -8.18 -21.34
N ALA A 80 9.82 -9.04 -20.69
CA ALA A 80 9.06 -10.09 -21.38
C ALA A 80 8.08 -9.51 -22.39
N VAL A 81 7.34 -8.46 -22.05
CA VAL A 81 6.41 -7.78 -22.96
C VAL A 81 7.14 -7.18 -24.15
N VAL A 82 8.27 -6.52 -23.94
CA VAL A 82 9.08 -5.95 -25.05
C VAL A 82 9.63 -7.04 -25.97
N LEU A 83 10.11 -8.16 -25.41
CA LEU A 83 10.62 -9.28 -26.21
C LEU A 83 9.50 -9.95 -27.03
N VAL A 84 8.34 -10.17 -26.43
CA VAL A 84 7.17 -10.74 -27.13
C VAL A 84 6.68 -9.81 -28.22
N ALA A 85 6.62 -8.50 -27.96
CA ALA A 85 6.27 -7.50 -28.95
C ALA A 85 7.27 -7.47 -30.11
N GLY A 86 8.57 -7.45 -29.82
CA GLY A 86 9.63 -7.45 -30.84
C GLY A 86 9.64 -8.71 -31.71
N LEU A 87 9.46 -9.89 -31.10
CA LEU A 87 9.32 -11.15 -31.85
C LEU A 87 8.06 -11.14 -32.72
N SER A 88 6.93 -10.68 -32.18
CA SER A 88 5.68 -10.64 -32.94
C SER A 88 5.76 -9.71 -34.16
N ALA A 89 6.42 -8.56 -34.05
CA ALA A 89 6.64 -7.65 -35.17
C ALA A 89 7.53 -8.30 -36.25
N ALA A 90 8.57 -9.05 -35.84
CA ALA A 90 9.46 -9.74 -36.77
C ALA A 90 8.78 -10.86 -37.56
N PHE A 91 7.78 -11.56 -36.98
CA PHE A 91 7.11 -12.69 -37.61
C PHE A 91 5.77 -12.35 -38.29
N LEU A 92 5.02 -11.39 -37.76
CA LEU A 92 3.66 -11.06 -38.22
C LEU A 92 3.59 -9.76 -39.04
N GLY A 93 4.68 -9.00 -39.09
CA GLY A 93 4.77 -7.71 -39.76
C GLY A 93 4.15 -6.54 -38.97
N ASP A 94 4.42 -5.32 -39.46
CA ASP A 94 3.94 -4.07 -38.87
C ASP A 94 2.45 -3.83 -39.20
N GLY A 95 1.57 -4.52 -38.47
CA GLY A 95 0.13 -4.33 -38.53
C GLY A 95 -0.38 -3.51 -37.34
N VAL A 96 -1.23 -2.52 -37.58
CA VAL A 96 -1.91 -1.78 -36.49
C VAL A 96 -2.63 -2.73 -35.52
N LEU A 97 -3.18 -3.84 -36.04
CA LEU A 97 -3.84 -4.87 -35.24
C LEU A 97 -2.89 -5.64 -34.31
N SER A 98 -1.65 -5.94 -34.74
CA SER A 98 -0.65 -6.62 -33.90
C SER A 98 -0.17 -5.70 -32.77
N GLY A 99 0.02 -4.41 -33.07
CA GLY A 99 0.31 -3.39 -32.05
C GLY A 99 -0.77 -3.26 -30.99
N ILE A 100 -2.05 -3.18 -31.40
CA ILE A 100 -3.18 -3.11 -30.45
C ILE A 100 -3.25 -4.37 -29.58
N LEU A 101 -3.11 -5.56 -30.18
CA LEU A 101 -3.15 -6.82 -29.44
C LEU A 101 -2.03 -6.86 -28.36
N MET A 102 -0.82 -6.42 -28.71
CA MET A 102 0.32 -6.39 -27.78
C MET A 102 0.10 -5.41 -26.62
N VAL A 103 -0.47 -4.24 -26.87
CA VAL A 103 -0.82 -3.30 -25.81
C VAL A 103 -1.85 -3.89 -24.86
N VAL A 104 -2.89 -4.53 -25.39
CA VAL A 104 -3.94 -5.16 -24.58
C VAL A 104 -3.38 -6.32 -23.74
N VAL A 105 -2.59 -7.20 -24.35
CA VAL A 105 -1.96 -8.33 -23.65
C VAL A 105 -0.95 -7.84 -22.61
N GLY A 106 -0.10 -6.88 -22.97
CA GLY A 106 0.88 -6.30 -22.05
C GLY A 106 0.20 -5.63 -20.85
N ALA A 107 -0.86 -4.86 -21.09
CA ALA A 107 -1.65 -4.25 -20.03
C ALA A 107 -2.32 -5.31 -19.14
N ALA A 108 -2.87 -6.38 -19.73
CA ALA A 108 -3.50 -7.48 -18.98
C ALA A 108 -2.49 -8.23 -18.10
N VAL A 109 -1.30 -8.52 -18.61
CA VAL A 109 -0.22 -9.16 -17.83
C VAL A 109 0.24 -8.24 -16.71
N PHE A 110 0.48 -6.96 -17.01
CA PHE A 110 0.90 -5.98 -16.02
C PHE A 110 -0.15 -5.83 -14.90
N PHE A 111 -1.42 -5.72 -15.27
CA PHE A 111 -2.53 -5.66 -14.32
C PHE A 111 -2.60 -6.91 -13.44
N THR A 112 -2.48 -8.10 -14.04
CA THR A 112 -2.55 -9.38 -13.32
C THR A 112 -1.41 -9.52 -12.33
N VAL A 113 -0.17 -9.22 -12.74
CA VAL A 113 1.00 -9.26 -11.84
C VAL A 113 0.90 -8.18 -10.78
N GLY A 114 0.39 -6.99 -11.11
CA GLY A 114 0.12 -5.93 -10.14
C GLY A 114 -0.85 -6.35 -9.05
N VAL A 115 -2.00 -6.94 -9.41
CA VAL A 115 -2.99 -7.50 -8.47
C VAL A 115 -2.36 -8.58 -7.61
N TRP A 116 -1.54 -9.46 -8.21
CA TRP A 116 -0.85 -10.54 -7.52
C TRP A 116 0.13 -10.01 -6.45
N ALA A 117 0.97 -9.05 -6.85
CA ALA A 117 1.94 -8.44 -5.97
C ALA A 117 1.27 -7.61 -4.87
N MET A 118 0.26 -6.81 -5.20
CA MET A 118 -0.48 -6.02 -4.21
C MET A 118 -1.14 -6.90 -3.15
N ALA A 119 -1.77 -8.00 -3.55
CA ALA A 119 -2.41 -8.91 -2.60
C ALA A 119 -1.39 -9.47 -1.58
N GLY A 120 -0.24 -9.98 -2.04
CA GLY A 120 0.78 -10.54 -1.16
C GLY A 120 1.48 -9.48 -0.30
N ILE A 121 1.86 -8.36 -0.90
CA ILE A 121 2.53 -7.25 -0.18
C ILE A 121 1.60 -6.67 0.86
N SER A 122 0.31 -6.45 0.58
CA SER A 122 -0.60 -5.83 1.54
C SER A 122 -0.69 -6.56 2.90
N LEU A 123 -0.43 -7.87 2.93
CA LEU A 123 -0.45 -8.70 4.13
C LEU A 123 0.87 -8.73 4.89
N PHE A 124 1.94 -8.10 4.38
CA PHE A 124 3.24 -8.06 5.07
C PHE A 124 3.15 -7.31 6.40
N LEU A 125 2.37 -6.23 6.43
CA LEU A 125 2.26 -5.35 7.57
C LEU A 125 1.67 -6.08 8.79
N PRO A 126 0.49 -6.71 8.68
CA PRO A 126 -0.07 -7.50 9.78
C PRO A 126 0.78 -8.73 10.15
N GLY A 127 1.51 -9.38 9.23
CA GLY A 127 2.41 -10.47 9.60
C GLY A 127 3.58 -10.04 10.51
N ILE A 128 4.09 -8.80 10.36
CA ILE A 128 5.11 -8.25 11.26
C ILE A 128 4.49 -7.91 12.62
N VAL A 129 3.28 -7.33 12.63
CA VAL A 129 2.65 -6.84 13.85
C VAL A 129 2.05 -7.97 14.68
N VAL A 130 1.20 -8.79 14.08
CA VAL A 130 0.41 -9.85 14.72
C VAL A 130 1.28 -11.09 14.98
N GLU A 131 1.99 -11.58 13.96
CA GLU A 131 2.80 -12.81 14.07
C GLU A 131 4.25 -12.53 14.50
N ARG A 132 4.64 -11.26 14.70
CA ARG A 132 5.98 -10.83 15.14
C ARG A 132 7.12 -11.32 14.24
N LEU A 133 6.80 -11.66 12.99
CA LEU A 133 7.72 -12.20 12.00
C LEU A 133 8.80 -11.18 11.60
N THR A 134 9.91 -11.66 11.06
CA THR A 134 10.86 -10.80 10.35
C THR A 134 10.25 -10.26 9.05
N ALA A 135 10.86 -9.21 8.49
CA ALA A 135 10.40 -8.61 7.24
C ALA A 135 10.25 -9.62 6.09
N ILE A 136 11.23 -10.52 5.94
CA ILE A 136 11.26 -11.52 4.86
C ILE A 136 10.22 -12.61 5.11
N GLU A 137 10.15 -13.13 6.34
CA GLU A 137 9.16 -14.14 6.73
C GLU A 137 7.74 -13.61 6.55
N SER A 138 7.51 -12.35 6.94
CA SER A 138 6.21 -11.72 6.80
C SER A 138 5.80 -11.55 5.34
N LEU A 139 6.73 -11.14 4.46
CA LEU A 139 6.46 -11.08 3.02
C LEU A 139 6.12 -12.47 2.46
N ARG A 140 6.94 -13.48 2.77
CA ARG A 140 6.70 -14.86 2.32
C ARG A 140 5.34 -15.38 2.81
N ARG A 141 4.99 -15.11 4.07
CA ARG A 141 3.70 -15.44 4.68
C ARG A 141 2.56 -14.71 3.98
N GLY A 142 2.69 -13.41 3.72
CA GLY A 142 1.69 -12.62 2.99
C GLY A 142 1.38 -13.18 1.60
N PHE A 143 2.41 -13.56 0.84
CA PHE A 143 2.23 -14.22 -0.46
C PHE A 143 1.61 -15.61 -0.37
N ALA A 144 1.90 -16.38 0.69
CA ALA A 144 1.29 -17.68 0.93
C ALA A 144 -0.20 -17.54 1.24
N LEU A 145 -0.56 -16.64 2.15
CA LEU A 145 -1.95 -16.35 2.53
C LEU A 145 -2.76 -15.81 1.35
N ALA A 146 -2.15 -15.01 0.46
CA ALA A 146 -2.85 -14.44 -0.67
C ALA A 146 -3.27 -15.45 -1.76
N LYS A 147 -2.71 -16.69 -1.79
CA LYS A 147 -2.89 -17.62 -2.92
C LYS A 147 -4.35 -17.92 -3.28
N GLY A 148 -5.23 -18.06 -2.28
CA GLY A 148 -6.64 -18.45 -2.49
C GLY A 148 -7.63 -17.28 -2.60
N GLY A 149 -7.19 -16.03 -2.41
CA GLY A 149 -8.10 -14.89 -2.19
C GLY A 149 -7.70 -13.56 -2.81
N ARG A 150 -6.77 -13.54 -3.78
CA ARG A 150 -6.13 -12.30 -4.29
C ARG A 150 -7.09 -11.19 -4.69
N PHE A 151 -8.08 -11.49 -5.53
CA PHE A 151 -9.05 -10.49 -5.98
C PHE A 151 -9.91 -9.96 -4.84
N ARG A 152 -10.23 -10.81 -3.85
CA ARG A 152 -10.99 -10.40 -2.68
C ARG A 152 -10.17 -9.50 -1.77
N ILE A 153 -8.90 -9.83 -1.54
CA ILE A 153 -7.96 -8.97 -0.81
C ILE A 153 -7.88 -7.60 -1.49
N VAL A 154 -7.58 -7.57 -2.78
CA VAL A 154 -7.48 -6.33 -3.55
C VAL A 154 -8.78 -5.55 -3.56
N ALA A 155 -9.94 -6.21 -3.71
CA ALA A 155 -11.24 -5.54 -3.69
C ALA A 155 -11.54 -4.89 -2.33
N VAL A 156 -11.31 -5.60 -1.21
CA VAL A 156 -11.53 -5.03 0.13
C VAL A 156 -10.58 -3.87 0.39
N LEU A 157 -9.30 -4.01 0.01
CA LEU A 157 -8.32 -2.95 0.17
C LEU A 157 -8.58 -1.76 -0.74
N PHE A 158 -9.10 -1.98 -1.95
CA PHE A 158 -9.54 -0.93 -2.85
C PHE A 158 -10.70 -0.14 -2.23
N VAL A 159 -11.71 -0.82 -1.68
CA VAL A 159 -12.81 -0.17 -0.96
C VAL A 159 -12.28 0.59 0.26
N ALA A 160 -11.36 0.00 1.03
CA ALA A 160 -10.74 0.67 2.17
C ALA A 160 -9.96 1.93 1.73
N TRP A 161 -9.28 1.86 0.59
CA TRP A 161 -8.56 3.00 0.02
C TRP A 161 -9.51 4.10 -0.47
N LEU A 162 -10.71 3.76 -0.96
CA LEU A 162 -11.73 4.75 -1.31
C LEU A 162 -12.16 5.60 -0.10
N LEU A 163 -12.16 5.01 1.10
CA LEU A 163 -12.45 5.74 2.35
C LEU A 163 -11.43 6.84 2.64
N ILE A 164 -10.20 6.70 2.14
CA ILE A 164 -9.15 7.72 2.28
C ILE A 164 -9.25 8.71 1.13
N ILE A 165 -9.33 8.24 -0.12
CA ILE A 165 -9.19 9.13 -1.26
C ILE A 165 -10.41 10.05 -1.45
N ILE A 166 -11.64 9.58 -1.19
CA ILE A 166 -12.84 10.38 -1.42
C ILE A 166 -12.83 11.65 -0.54
N PRO A 167 -12.61 11.56 0.78
CA PRO A 167 -12.48 12.76 1.62
C PRO A 167 -11.30 13.65 1.23
N VAL A 168 -10.15 13.07 0.86
CA VAL A 168 -8.99 13.84 0.41
C VAL A 168 -9.35 14.67 -0.83
N MET A 169 -9.97 14.05 -1.83
CA MET A 169 -10.43 14.74 -3.05
C MET A 169 -11.46 15.83 -2.72
N ALA A 170 -12.35 15.60 -1.77
CA ALA A 170 -13.29 16.61 -1.30
C ALA A 170 -12.58 17.83 -0.68
N ILE A 171 -11.50 17.63 0.10
CA ILE A 171 -10.68 18.72 0.64
C ILE A 171 -10.05 19.54 -0.50
N TYR A 172 -9.46 18.88 -1.51
CA TYR A 172 -8.89 19.58 -2.66
C TYR A 172 -9.94 20.34 -3.48
N ALA A 173 -11.15 19.79 -3.61
CA ALA A 173 -12.26 20.45 -4.28
C ALA A 173 -12.72 21.70 -3.51
N VAL A 174 -12.99 21.59 -2.21
CA VAL A 174 -13.44 22.71 -1.36
C VAL A 174 -12.39 23.81 -1.27
N THR A 175 -11.11 23.44 -1.25
CA THR A 175 -10.01 24.41 -1.20
C THR A 175 -9.65 24.98 -2.57
N GLY A 176 -10.34 24.58 -3.64
CA GLY A 176 -10.13 25.11 -4.99
C GLY A 176 -8.74 24.79 -5.55
N THR A 177 -8.17 23.64 -5.18
CA THR A 177 -6.85 23.16 -5.60
C THR A 177 -6.92 21.86 -6.38
N LEU A 178 -8.12 21.38 -6.70
CA LEU A 178 -8.32 20.14 -7.46
C LEU A 178 -7.55 20.13 -8.80
N GLY A 179 -7.51 21.26 -9.50
CA GLY A 179 -6.78 21.39 -10.77
C GLY A 179 -5.25 21.21 -10.64
N MET A 180 -4.69 21.37 -9.44
CA MET A 180 -3.27 21.13 -9.18
C MET A 180 -2.93 19.64 -9.12
N LEU A 181 -3.91 18.76 -8.88
CA LEU A 181 -3.70 17.32 -8.90
C LEU A 181 -3.60 16.76 -10.33
N THR A 182 -4.20 17.46 -11.30
CA THR A 182 -4.35 17.00 -12.69
C THR A 182 -3.45 17.72 -13.67
N ASP A 183 -2.97 18.92 -13.33
CA ASP A 183 -2.16 19.76 -14.21
C ASP A 183 -0.84 20.16 -13.53
N PRO A 184 0.31 19.59 -13.96
CA PRO A 184 1.63 19.94 -13.47
C PRO A 184 1.98 21.42 -13.69
N VAL A 185 1.44 22.05 -14.74
CA VAL A 185 1.65 23.47 -15.04
C VAL A 185 0.85 24.33 -14.07
N ALA A 186 -0.39 23.95 -13.75
CA ALA A 186 -1.18 24.60 -12.70
C ALA A 186 -0.57 24.41 -11.30
N ALA A 187 0.09 23.28 -11.03
CA ALA A 187 0.83 23.06 -9.79
C ALA A 187 2.10 23.93 -9.70
N ALA A 188 2.80 24.17 -10.81
CA ALA A 188 3.98 25.01 -10.87
C ALA A 188 3.67 26.52 -10.91
N ALA A 189 2.56 26.90 -11.54
CA ALA A 189 2.10 28.29 -11.65
C ALA A 189 1.23 28.72 -10.45
N GLY A 190 0.59 27.77 -9.78
CA GLY A 190 -0.29 28.00 -8.65
C GLY A 190 0.49 28.17 -7.35
N GLY A 191 0.78 29.42 -6.97
CA GLY A 191 1.21 29.73 -5.60
C GLY A 191 0.09 29.41 -4.62
N VAL A 192 0.09 28.22 -4.03
CA VAL A 192 -0.84 27.90 -2.93
C VAL A 192 -0.47 28.80 -1.76
N SER A 193 -1.40 29.67 -1.34
CA SER A 193 -1.15 30.53 -0.19
C SER A 193 -0.92 29.68 1.06
N GLY A 194 -0.02 30.11 1.94
CA GLY A 194 0.27 29.38 3.19
C GLY A 194 -0.99 29.11 4.03
N GLY A 195 -1.94 30.05 4.05
CA GLY A 195 -3.23 29.86 4.72
C GLY A 195 -4.08 28.73 4.12
N ARG A 196 -4.03 28.54 2.79
CA ARG A 196 -4.73 27.44 2.11
C ARG A 196 -4.08 26.09 2.40
N ILE A 197 -2.74 26.02 2.47
CA ILE A 197 -2.01 24.84 2.91
C ILE A 197 -2.41 24.48 4.34
N VAL A 198 -2.39 25.44 5.27
CA VAL A 198 -2.79 25.22 6.67
C VAL A 198 -4.23 24.69 6.75
N THR A 199 -5.15 25.29 5.99
CA THR A 199 -6.56 24.85 5.94
C THR A 199 -6.68 23.40 5.45
N GLN A 200 -5.97 23.03 4.39
CA GLN A 200 -5.93 21.66 3.87
C GLN A 200 -5.40 20.68 4.91
N GLN A 201 -4.31 21.02 5.60
CA GLN A 201 -3.71 20.15 6.61
C GLN A 201 -4.64 19.96 7.82
N VAL A 202 -5.32 21.02 8.28
CA VAL A 202 -6.30 20.92 9.37
C VAL A 202 -7.47 20.02 8.98
N MET A 203 -8.02 20.18 7.77
CA MET A 203 -9.09 19.31 7.27
C MET A 203 -8.61 17.86 7.11
N ALA A 204 -7.40 17.66 6.58
CA ALA A 204 -6.79 16.35 6.40
C ALA A 204 -6.52 15.65 7.74
N LEU A 205 -6.12 16.39 8.78
CA LEU A 205 -5.99 15.86 10.14
C LEU A 205 -7.34 15.37 10.68
N GLY A 206 -8.40 16.17 10.51
CA GLY A 206 -9.76 15.77 10.92
C GLY A 206 -10.23 14.50 10.21
N VAL A 207 -10.04 14.42 8.90
CA VAL A 207 -10.41 13.24 8.10
C VAL A 207 -9.55 12.02 8.44
N SER A 208 -8.24 12.18 8.55
CA SER A 208 -7.31 11.07 8.81
C SER A 208 -7.49 10.47 10.21
N ALA A 209 -7.97 11.25 11.17
CA ALA A 209 -8.31 10.75 12.51
C ALA A 209 -9.38 9.65 12.50
N PHE A 210 -10.32 9.68 11.54
CA PHE A 210 -11.37 8.66 11.40
C PHE A 210 -11.02 7.60 10.34
N THR A 211 -10.45 8.01 9.22
CA THR A 211 -10.19 7.11 8.09
C THR A 211 -9.00 6.20 8.32
N THR A 212 -7.94 6.66 9.00
CA THR A 212 -6.74 5.85 9.24
C THR A 212 -7.03 4.63 10.13
N PRO A 213 -7.72 4.77 11.29
CA PRO A 213 -8.07 3.60 12.09
C PRO A 213 -8.98 2.62 11.33
N LEU A 214 -9.96 3.12 10.58
CA LEU A 214 -10.85 2.26 9.79
C LEU A 214 -10.09 1.46 8.73
N PHE A 215 -9.15 2.12 8.03
CA PHE A 215 -8.29 1.48 7.06
C PHE A 215 -7.42 0.38 7.69
N VAL A 216 -6.81 0.67 8.84
CA VAL A 216 -5.99 -0.30 9.59
C VAL A 216 -6.84 -1.50 10.04
N ALA A 217 -8.08 -1.28 10.47
CA ALA A 217 -9.01 -2.35 10.83
C ALA A 217 -9.32 -3.25 9.62
N CYS A 218 -9.55 -2.67 8.43
CA CYS A 218 -9.74 -3.44 7.20
C CYS A 218 -8.54 -4.33 6.88
N PHE A 219 -7.31 -3.81 7.00
CA PHE A 219 -6.09 -4.62 6.79
C PHE A 219 -6.02 -5.81 7.76
N LEU A 220 -6.32 -5.56 9.04
CA LEU A 220 -6.25 -6.58 10.07
C LEU A 220 -7.33 -7.65 9.89
N LEU A 221 -8.56 -7.26 9.54
CA LEU A 221 -9.66 -8.19 9.27
C LEU A 221 -9.39 -9.06 8.05
N VAL A 222 -8.88 -8.48 6.95
CA VAL A 222 -8.51 -9.25 5.76
C VAL A 222 -7.40 -10.25 6.10
N TYR A 223 -6.41 -9.84 6.90
CA TYR A 223 -5.35 -10.75 7.34
C TYR A 223 -5.89 -11.94 8.14
N TYR A 224 -6.70 -11.67 9.17
CA TYR A 224 -7.29 -12.73 9.99
C TYR A 224 -8.20 -13.65 9.19
N ASP A 225 -9.01 -13.11 8.28
CA ASP A 225 -9.86 -13.93 7.42
C ASP A 225 -9.04 -14.87 6.53
N GLN A 226 -7.97 -14.39 5.90
CA GLN A 226 -7.12 -15.24 5.07
C GLN A 226 -6.37 -16.28 5.90
N ARG A 227 -5.88 -15.89 7.08
CA ARG A 227 -5.18 -16.77 8.00
C ARG A 227 -6.08 -17.91 8.49
N ILE A 228 -7.28 -17.59 8.97
CA ILE A 228 -8.25 -18.58 9.46
C ILE A 228 -8.61 -19.56 8.35
N ARG A 229 -8.84 -19.07 7.13
CA ARG A 229 -9.13 -19.93 5.98
C ARG A 229 -7.96 -20.87 5.67
N SER A 230 -6.74 -20.35 5.57
CA SER A 230 -5.59 -21.19 5.27
C SER A 230 -5.33 -22.23 6.36
N GLU A 231 -5.41 -21.84 7.63
CA GLU A 231 -5.12 -22.74 8.75
C GLU A 231 -6.23 -23.77 8.94
N ALA A 232 -7.49 -23.44 8.65
CA ALA A 232 -8.59 -24.40 8.66
C ALA A 232 -8.42 -25.48 7.59
N PHE A 233 -8.05 -25.09 6.35
CA PHE A 233 -7.78 -26.05 5.28
C PHE A 233 -6.60 -26.97 5.60
N ASP A 234 -5.54 -26.45 6.22
CA ASP A 234 -4.38 -27.25 6.63
C ASP A 234 -4.77 -28.30 7.71
N VAL A 235 -5.67 -27.96 8.63
CA VAL A 235 -6.18 -28.90 9.65
C VAL A 235 -7.08 -29.96 9.05
N GLU A 236 -8.00 -29.59 8.16
CA GLU A 236 -8.88 -30.54 7.45
C GLU A 236 -8.04 -31.56 6.66
N ALA A 237 -7.01 -31.10 5.93
CA ALA A 237 -6.12 -31.98 5.19
C ALA A 237 -5.35 -32.96 6.10
N ALA A 238 -4.89 -32.51 7.28
CA ALA A 238 -4.19 -33.37 8.24
C ALA A 238 -5.11 -34.41 8.89
N VAL A 239 -6.38 -34.06 9.12
CA VAL A 239 -7.38 -35.00 9.64
C VAL A 239 -7.70 -36.09 8.61
N ASP A 240 -7.86 -35.73 7.33
CA ASP A 240 -8.13 -36.68 6.25
C ASP A 240 -6.99 -37.71 6.09
N GLU A 241 -5.73 -37.29 6.23
CA GLU A 241 -4.55 -38.17 6.19
C GLU A 241 -4.52 -39.18 7.36
N LEU A 242 -5.06 -38.81 8.53
CA LEU A 242 -5.12 -39.72 9.69
C LEU A 242 -6.25 -40.75 9.61
N VAL A 243 -7.28 -40.51 8.77
CA VAL A 243 -8.46 -41.37 8.63
C VAL A 243 -8.35 -42.32 7.42
N SER A 244 -7.46 -42.04 6.46
CA SER A 244 -7.14 -42.91 5.32
C SER A 244 -6.11 -44.00 5.64
#